data_AF-A0A3B9ZXA7-F1
#
_entry.id   AF-A0A3B9ZXA7-F1
#
_cell.length_a   1.000
_cell.length_b   1.000
_cell.length_c   1.000
_cell.angle_alpha   90.00
_cell.angle_beta   90.00
_cell.angle_gamma   90.00
#
_symmetry.space_group_name_H-M   'P 1'
#
loop_
_entity.id
_entity.type
_entity.pdbx_description
1 polymer ?
#
loop_
_entity_poly.entity_id
_entity_poly.type
_entity_poly.pdbx_seq_one_letter_code
_entity_poly.pdbx_strand_id
1 'polypeptide(L)'
;MSDFRSLRIKNKLRILSFISILSILVLGFASNYFFRTSKVLGIIINAERVYNNTFQAGIEDFYKYQVLRNEQWLDSSVTKIESANQMSHDFAVIDQLLKLPEKEYIEILFRNYEEAYNHDRSNAYLMANRIQLFLWTKNDMLAESQKIALGGYQLGEKIKNDLLDYKKDSTFATFNNLEVDLTKMRIFNHDFAVIISSLNDYANHLLYIGILMMVILLVLSIAWVSTLTIRSIANPIQEMVQKFQVIAKGNLNTEISIDTNNEIGDLASSFREIQKGLHEVIDYTKKVADGDYSTPITPRSDEDELSFALNKMVIQLKQSYEKSEQDSWYKSGINHLNERLSGDQYVSDISGHALSFMMDFLHSQLGSVHIYNDEYQFLKLINSAGFDPKKLKERIKLNEGL
;
A
#
# COMPACT_ATOMS: atom_id res chain seq x y z
N MET A 1 1.00 13.97 6.84
CA MET A 1 0.58 13.34 5.55
C MET A 1 1.54 13.64 4.40
N SER A 2 2.28 14.77 4.41
CA SER A 2 3.37 15.05 3.44
C SER A 2 4.52 14.03 3.50
N ASP A 3 4.86 13.60 4.71
CA ASP A 3 5.98 12.67 4.95
C ASP A 3 5.79 11.30 4.28
N PHE A 4 4.58 10.72 4.36
CA PHE A 4 4.27 9.43 3.73
C PHE A 4 4.40 9.47 2.20
N ARG A 5 4.13 10.60 1.53
CA ARG A 5 4.28 10.72 0.07
C ARG A 5 5.75 10.65 -0.34
N SER A 6 6.65 11.20 0.46
CA SER A 6 8.09 11.22 0.20
C SER A 6 8.76 9.86 0.46
N LEU A 7 8.11 8.95 1.21
CA LEU A 7 8.66 7.63 1.45
C LEU A 7 8.82 6.83 0.15
N ARG A 8 9.89 6.04 0.14
CA ARG A 8 10.13 5.01 -0.86
C ARG A 8 8.97 4.02 -0.95
N ILE A 9 8.62 3.57 -2.16
CA ILE A 9 7.50 2.63 -2.43
C ILE A 9 7.65 1.37 -1.56
N LYS A 10 8.87 0.83 -1.47
CA LYS A 10 9.15 -0.35 -0.63
C LYS A 10 8.80 -0.12 0.84
N ASN A 11 9.09 1.07 1.37
CA ASN A 11 8.78 1.41 2.76
C ASN A 11 7.28 1.67 2.95
N LYS A 12 6.62 2.33 1.99
CA LYS A 12 5.15 2.48 1.98
C LYS A 12 4.47 1.11 2.05
N LEU A 13 4.84 0.18 1.16
CA LEU A 13 4.26 -1.16 1.13
C LEU A 13 4.54 -1.93 2.43
N ARG A 14 5.75 -1.86 2.98
CA ARG A 14 6.06 -2.48 4.29
C ARG A 14 5.19 -1.93 5.42
N ILE A 15 5.00 -0.61 5.49
CA ILE A 15 4.14 0.01 6.51
C ILE A 15 2.69 -0.45 6.33
N LEU A 16 2.18 -0.44 5.09
CA LEU A 16 0.80 -0.87 4.81
C LEU A 16 0.60 -2.36 5.14
N SER A 17 1.51 -3.24 4.71
CA SER A 17 1.48 -4.66 5.07
C SER A 17 1.60 -4.88 6.57
N PHE A 18 2.47 -4.13 7.26
CA PHE A 18 2.58 -4.21 8.71
C PHE A 18 1.28 -3.80 9.41
N ILE A 19 0.66 -2.70 8.99
CA ILE A 19 -0.64 -2.25 9.52
C ILE A 19 -1.72 -3.32 9.28
N SER A 20 -1.78 -3.91 8.09
CA SER A 20 -2.73 -4.98 7.78
C SER A 20 -2.52 -6.22 8.65
N ILE A 21 -1.27 -6.69 8.77
CA ILE A 21 -0.94 -7.87 9.60
C ILE A 21 -1.21 -7.58 11.08
N LEU A 22 -0.80 -6.42 11.58
CA LEU A 22 -1.06 -5.99 12.95
C LEU A 22 -2.56 -5.92 13.24
N SER A 23 -3.36 -5.42 12.29
CA SER A 23 -4.83 -5.38 12.42
C SER A 23 -5.42 -6.79 12.56
N ILE A 24 -4.93 -7.76 11.78
CA ILE A 24 -5.34 -9.18 11.87
C ILE A 24 -4.92 -9.80 13.22
N LEU A 25 -3.72 -9.49 13.72
CA LEU A 25 -3.27 -9.99 15.02
C LEU A 25 -4.08 -9.40 16.18
N VAL A 26 -4.34 -8.09 16.15
CA VAL A 26 -5.18 -7.41 17.15
C VAL A 26 -6.59 -7.99 17.15
N LEU A 27 -7.14 -8.31 15.98
CA LEU A 27 -8.41 -9.04 15.87
C LEU A 27 -8.38 -10.41 16.49
N GLY A 28 -7.37 -11.22 16.16
CA GLY A 28 -7.25 -12.57 16.71
C GLY A 28 -7.21 -12.52 18.23
N PHE A 29 -6.43 -11.59 18.78
CA PHE A 29 -6.33 -11.39 20.22
C PHE A 29 -7.64 -10.92 20.84
N ALA A 30 -8.27 -9.89 20.28
CA ALA A 30 -9.54 -9.36 20.78
C ALA A 30 -10.68 -10.38 20.66
N SER A 31 -10.81 -11.05 19.52
CA SER A 31 -11.83 -12.09 19.31
C SER A 31 -11.67 -13.23 20.32
N ASN A 32 -10.45 -13.72 20.52
CA ASN A 32 -10.16 -14.71 21.56
C ASN A 32 -10.47 -14.16 22.97
N TYR A 33 -10.20 -12.88 23.23
CA TYR A 33 -10.54 -12.22 24.48
C TYR A 33 -12.05 -12.16 24.71
N PHE A 34 -12.83 -11.73 23.72
CA PHE A 34 -14.30 -11.69 23.75
C PHE A 34 -14.90 -13.10 23.92
N PHE A 35 -14.42 -14.08 23.16
CA PHE A 35 -14.86 -15.48 23.26
C PHE A 35 -14.62 -16.07 24.65
N ARG A 36 -13.41 -15.88 25.20
CA ARG A 36 -13.10 -16.31 26.57
C ARG A 36 -13.92 -15.57 27.63
N THR A 37 -14.28 -14.31 27.39
CA THR A 37 -15.15 -13.55 28.29
C THR A 37 -16.59 -14.08 28.25
N SER A 38 -17.10 -14.47 27.08
CA SER A 38 -18.40 -15.13 26.96
C SER A 38 -18.44 -16.48 27.70
N LYS A 39 -17.33 -17.25 27.69
CA LYS A 39 -17.21 -18.48 28.50
C LYS A 39 -17.40 -18.22 30.00
N VAL A 40 -16.88 -17.10 30.51
CA VAL A 40 -17.04 -16.71 31.92
C VAL A 40 -18.50 -16.46 32.29
N LEU A 41 -19.26 -15.83 31.39
CA LEU A 41 -20.68 -15.63 31.62
C LEU A 41 -21.44 -16.96 31.75
N GLY A 42 -21.09 -17.95 30.92
CA GLY A 42 -21.63 -19.31 31.05
C GLY A 42 -21.23 -20.01 32.36
N ILE A 43 -20.02 -19.73 32.87
CA ILE A 43 -19.56 -20.22 34.18
C ILE A 43 -20.37 -19.59 35.32
N ILE A 44 -20.70 -18.30 35.24
CA ILE A 44 -21.54 -17.63 36.25
C ILE A 44 -22.93 -18.27 36.31
N ILE A 45 -23.56 -18.52 35.15
CA ILE A 45 -24.84 -19.24 35.07
C ILE A 45 -24.72 -20.65 35.65
N ASN A 46 -23.63 -21.36 35.34
CA ASN A 46 -23.42 -22.69 35.88
C ASN A 46 -23.23 -22.67 37.41
N ALA A 47 -22.54 -21.67 37.95
CA ALA A 47 -22.35 -21.48 39.38
C ALA A 47 -23.67 -21.22 40.11
N GLU A 48 -24.53 -20.38 39.54
CA GLU A 48 -25.89 -20.14 40.04
C GLU A 48 -26.72 -21.44 40.05
N ARG A 49 -26.63 -22.24 38.98
CA ARG A 49 -27.29 -23.55 38.90
C ARG A 49 -26.79 -24.53 39.95
N VAL A 50 -25.47 -24.64 40.13
CA VAL A 50 -24.83 -25.52 41.13
C VAL A 50 -25.27 -25.11 42.53
N TYR A 51 -25.27 -23.81 42.82
CA TYR A 51 -25.76 -23.27 44.09
C TYR A 51 -27.21 -23.69 44.36
N ASN A 52 -28.12 -23.46 43.41
CA ASN A 52 -29.53 -23.81 43.57
C ASN A 52 -29.75 -25.31 43.76
N ASN A 53 -29.09 -26.14 42.94
CA ASN A 53 -29.18 -27.59 43.05
C ASN A 53 -28.66 -28.10 44.39
N THR A 54 -27.53 -27.56 44.86
CA THR A 54 -26.92 -27.94 46.14
C THR A 54 -27.82 -27.54 47.31
N PHE A 55 -28.39 -26.34 47.28
CA PHE A 55 -29.32 -25.87 48.30
C PHE A 55 -30.59 -26.73 48.36
N GLN A 56 -31.20 -27.01 47.20
CA GLN A 56 -32.39 -27.88 47.13
C GLN A 56 -32.09 -29.31 47.60
N ALA A 57 -30.94 -29.88 47.22
CA ALA A 57 -30.52 -31.19 47.71
C ALA A 57 -30.31 -31.21 49.23
N GLY A 58 -29.89 -30.09 49.83
CA GLY A 58 -29.84 -29.92 51.28
C GLY A 58 -31.22 -29.94 51.92
N ILE A 59 -32.19 -29.23 51.33
CA ILE A 59 -33.60 -29.25 51.78
C ILE A 59 -34.19 -30.66 51.67
N GLU A 60 -33.99 -31.36 50.55
CA GLU A 60 -34.46 -32.73 50.37
C GLU A 60 -33.93 -33.69 51.43
N ASP A 61 -32.65 -33.56 51.78
CA ASP A 61 -32.04 -34.37 52.84
C ASP A 61 -32.62 -34.04 54.21
N PHE A 62 -32.96 -32.78 54.49
CA PHE A 62 -33.69 -32.43 55.71
C PHE A 62 -35.07 -33.10 55.77
N TYR A 63 -35.84 -33.10 54.67
CA TYR A 63 -37.13 -33.80 54.64
C TYR A 63 -36.97 -35.31 54.80
N LYS A 64 -35.92 -35.92 54.24
CA LYS A 64 -35.59 -37.33 54.51
C LYS A 64 -35.29 -37.56 55.98
N TYR A 65 -34.56 -36.66 56.64
CA TYR A 65 -34.35 -36.71 58.09
C TYR A 65 -35.68 -36.65 58.87
N GLN A 66 -36.62 -35.77 58.46
CA GLN A 66 -37.93 -35.66 59.11
C GLN A 66 -38.72 -36.98 59.09
N VAL A 67 -38.64 -37.72 57.98
CA VAL A 67 -39.34 -39.00 57.78
C VAL A 67 -38.59 -40.17 58.42
N LEU A 68 -37.28 -40.27 58.19
CA LEU A 68 -36.47 -41.44 58.53
C LEU A 68 -35.78 -41.34 59.90
N ARG A 69 -35.67 -40.13 60.46
CA ARG A 69 -35.00 -39.82 61.74
C ARG A 69 -33.53 -40.29 61.82
N ASN A 70 -32.86 -40.45 60.67
CA ASN A 70 -31.43 -40.76 60.60
C ASN A 70 -30.60 -39.48 60.54
N GLU A 71 -29.76 -39.25 61.55
CA GLU A 71 -28.91 -38.06 61.68
C GLU A 71 -27.98 -37.81 60.49
N GLN A 72 -27.57 -38.85 59.76
CA GLN A 72 -26.72 -38.69 58.57
C GLN A 72 -27.37 -37.80 57.51
N TRP A 73 -28.70 -37.84 57.39
CA TRP A 73 -29.43 -36.98 56.46
C TRP A 73 -29.45 -35.52 56.93
N LEU A 74 -29.50 -35.28 58.24
CA LEU A 74 -29.43 -33.93 58.79
C LEU A 74 -28.02 -33.35 58.62
N ASP A 75 -26.97 -34.12 58.90
CA ASP A 75 -25.59 -33.69 58.71
C ASP A 75 -25.30 -33.40 57.22
N SER A 76 -25.81 -34.24 56.32
CA SER A 76 -25.75 -34.01 54.86
C SER A 76 -26.49 -32.72 54.46
N SER A 77 -27.68 -32.49 55.00
CA SER A 77 -28.46 -31.28 54.77
C SER A 77 -27.70 -30.01 55.17
N VAL A 78 -27.20 -29.98 56.41
CA VAL A 78 -26.41 -28.86 56.95
C VAL A 78 -25.18 -28.60 56.10
N THR A 79 -24.43 -29.65 55.74
CA THR A 79 -23.20 -29.54 54.93
C THR A 79 -23.50 -28.97 53.54
N LYS A 80 -24.57 -29.43 52.87
CA LYS A 80 -24.97 -28.92 51.54
C LYS A 80 -25.43 -27.46 51.60
N ILE A 81 -26.24 -27.11 52.60
CA ILE A 81 -26.69 -25.74 52.82
C ILE A 81 -25.51 -24.81 53.11
N GLU A 82 -24.56 -25.24 53.94
CA GLU A 82 -23.34 -24.50 54.21
C GLU A 82 -22.48 -24.30 52.96
N SER A 83 -22.31 -25.34 52.14
CA SER A 83 -21.60 -25.24 50.86
C SER A 83 -22.26 -24.24 49.91
N ALA A 84 -23.58 -24.28 49.78
CA ALA A 84 -24.33 -23.32 48.97
C ALA A 84 -24.24 -21.89 49.53
N ASN A 85 -24.39 -21.73 50.86
CA ASN A 85 -24.25 -20.44 51.53
C ASN A 85 -22.88 -19.82 51.28
N GLN A 86 -21.81 -20.62 51.28
CA GLN A 86 -20.46 -20.14 51.02
C GLN A 86 -20.32 -19.58 49.59
N MET A 87 -20.94 -20.20 48.58
CA MET A 87 -20.97 -19.67 47.22
C MET A 87 -21.70 -18.32 47.14
N SER A 88 -22.78 -18.15 47.92
CA SER A 88 -23.54 -16.89 47.98
C SER A 88 -22.73 -15.79 48.68
N HIS A 89 -22.08 -16.14 49.80
CA HIS A 89 -21.18 -15.26 50.53
C HIS A 89 -20.02 -14.79 49.65
N ASP A 90 -19.30 -15.70 48.99
CA ASP A 90 -18.14 -15.37 48.17
C ASP A 90 -18.50 -14.41 47.04
N PHE A 91 -19.66 -14.59 46.42
CA PHE A 91 -20.17 -13.67 45.42
C PHE A 91 -20.50 -12.30 46.03
N ALA A 92 -21.18 -12.28 47.17
CA ALA A 92 -21.55 -11.05 47.89
C ALA A 92 -20.32 -10.20 48.27
N VAL A 93 -19.22 -10.84 48.65
CA VAL A 93 -17.97 -10.16 49.05
C VAL A 93 -16.86 -10.23 48.00
N ILE A 94 -17.20 -10.49 46.73
CA ILE A 94 -16.20 -10.71 45.68
C ILE A 94 -15.21 -9.54 45.53
N ASP A 95 -15.65 -8.29 45.75
CA ASP A 95 -14.79 -7.11 45.79
C ASP A 95 -13.73 -7.14 46.88
N GLN A 96 -14.05 -7.76 48.02
CA GLN A 96 -13.14 -7.93 49.13
C GLN A 96 -12.17 -9.07 48.84
N LEU A 97 -12.66 -10.17 48.27
CA LEU A 97 -11.84 -11.32 47.88
C LEU A 97 -10.75 -10.93 46.86
N LEU A 98 -11.06 -10.04 45.92
CA LEU A 98 -10.10 -9.57 44.93
C LEU A 98 -8.96 -8.70 45.48
N LYS A 99 -9.05 -8.25 46.74
CA LYS A 99 -7.95 -7.55 47.41
C LYS A 99 -6.88 -8.52 47.92
N LEU A 100 -7.18 -9.81 47.99
CA LEU A 100 -6.23 -10.85 48.37
C LEU A 100 -5.19 -11.08 47.26
N PRO A 101 -4.01 -11.65 47.59
CA PRO A 101 -3.05 -12.08 46.59
C PRO A 101 -3.67 -12.99 45.54
N GLU A 102 -3.20 -12.88 44.29
CA GLU A 102 -3.84 -13.53 43.14
C GLU A 102 -4.05 -15.03 43.33
N LYS A 103 -3.02 -15.71 43.81
CA LYS A 103 -3.05 -17.14 44.07
C LYS A 103 -4.08 -17.53 45.14
N GLU A 104 -4.29 -16.69 46.14
CA GLU A 104 -5.16 -16.98 47.29
C GLU A 104 -6.63 -16.87 46.91
N TYR A 105 -7.02 -15.80 46.21
CA TYR A 105 -8.41 -15.66 45.80
C TYR A 105 -8.79 -16.67 44.69
N ILE A 106 -7.86 -17.02 43.79
CA ILE A 106 -8.10 -18.06 42.78
C ILE A 106 -8.33 -19.42 43.44
N GLU A 107 -7.61 -19.73 44.53
CA GLU A 107 -7.82 -20.94 45.30
C GLU A 107 -9.22 -20.96 45.95
N ILE A 108 -9.65 -19.84 46.54
CA ILE A 108 -10.99 -19.71 47.13
C ILE A 108 -12.07 -19.92 46.06
N LEU A 109 -11.95 -19.23 44.92
CA LEU A 109 -12.86 -19.40 43.79
C LEU A 109 -12.88 -20.85 43.33
N PHE A 110 -11.73 -21.49 43.12
CA PHE A 110 -11.69 -22.86 42.64
C PHE A 110 -12.33 -23.84 43.62
N ARG A 111 -11.98 -23.75 44.92
CA ARG A 111 -12.47 -24.67 45.95
C ARG A 111 -13.99 -24.58 46.11
N ASN A 112 -14.53 -23.36 46.17
CA ASN A 112 -15.94 -23.16 46.51
C ASN A 112 -16.85 -23.27 45.27
N TYR A 113 -16.30 -23.20 44.06
CA TYR A 113 -17.03 -23.30 42.78
C TYR A 113 -16.51 -24.45 41.90
N GLU A 114 -15.90 -25.49 42.48
CA GLU A 114 -15.22 -26.57 41.75
C GLU A 114 -16.14 -27.23 40.70
N GLU A 115 -17.36 -27.59 41.10
CA GLU A 115 -18.36 -28.18 40.21
C GLU A 115 -18.79 -27.21 39.11
N ALA A 116 -18.95 -25.92 39.44
CA ALA A 116 -19.31 -24.89 38.48
C ALA A 116 -18.22 -24.68 37.41
N TYR A 117 -16.97 -24.95 37.76
CA TYR A 117 -15.82 -24.92 36.86
C TYR A 117 -15.57 -26.23 36.11
N ASN A 118 -16.44 -27.23 36.26
CA ASN A 118 -16.26 -28.59 35.74
C ASN A 118 -14.94 -29.22 36.22
N HIS A 119 -14.52 -28.95 37.45
CA HIS A 119 -13.26 -29.42 38.04
C HIS A 119 -12.00 -28.94 37.28
N ASP A 120 -12.13 -27.95 36.40
CA ASP A 120 -11.04 -27.40 35.61
C ASP A 120 -10.57 -26.08 36.22
N ARG A 121 -9.42 -26.13 36.89
CA ARG A 121 -8.81 -24.97 37.55
C ARG A 121 -8.52 -23.81 36.60
N SER A 122 -8.33 -24.07 35.29
CA SER A 122 -8.12 -23.00 34.31
C SER A 122 -9.35 -22.07 34.18
N ASN A 123 -10.55 -22.57 34.49
CA ASN A 123 -11.77 -21.76 34.52
C ASN A 123 -11.81 -20.81 35.72
N ALA A 124 -11.24 -21.21 36.86
CA ALA A 124 -11.07 -20.32 38.01
C ALA A 124 -10.11 -19.16 37.67
N TYR A 125 -8.97 -19.44 37.03
CA TYR A 125 -8.05 -18.41 36.54
C TYR A 125 -8.73 -17.47 35.53
N LEU A 126 -9.54 -18.01 34.63
CA LEU A 126 -10.25 -17.22 33.64
C LEU A 126 -11.31 -16.32 34.30
N MET A 127 -12.11 -16.88 35.20
CA MET A 127 -13.13 -16.17 35.99
C MET A 127 -12.50 -15.03 36.78
N ALA A 128 -11.44 -15.33 37.53
CA ALA A 128 -10.63 -14.40 38.30
C ALA A 128 -10.19 -13.16 37.51
N ASN A 129 -9.65 -13.36 36.31
CA ASN A 129 -9.20 -12.27 35.44
C ASN A 129 -10.35 -11.45 34.84
N ARG A 130 -11.54 -12.04 34.65
CA ARG A 130 -12.69 -11.38 34.03
C ARG A 130 -13.57 -10.67 35.04
N ILE A 131 -13.72 -11.20 36.26
CA ILE A 131 -14.44 -10.51 37.35
C ILE A 131 -13.79 -9.16 37.63
N GLN A 132 -12.46 -9.07 37.67
CA GLN A 132 -11.76 -7.78 37.85
C GLN A 132 -12.16 -6.74 36.80
N LEU A 133 -12.29 -7.15 35.54
CA LEU A 133 -12.78 -6.30 34.45
C LEU A 133 -14.25 -5.89 34.66
N PHE A 134 -15.11 -6.83 35.07
CA PHE A 134 -16.53 -6.56 35.31
C PHE A 134 -16.77 -5.62 36.50
N LEU A 135 -15.95 -5.68 37.56
CA LEU A 135 -16.07 -4.79 38.71
C LEU A 135 -15.51 -3.40 38.43
N TRP A 136 -14.52 -3.28 37.52
CA TRP A 136 -13.99 -1.99 37.10
C TRP A 136 -15.06 -1.08 36.46
N THR A 137 -16.10 -1.66 35.83
CA THR A 137 -17.16 -0.88 35.17
C THR A 137 -18.20 -0.29 36.13
N LYS A 138 -18.10 -0.55 37.45
CA LYS A 138 -19.02 -0.05 38.51
C LYS A 138 -20.50 -0.13 38.09
N ASN A 139 -20.94 -1.34 37.76
CA ASN A 139 -22.29 -1.59 37.29
C ASN A 139 -23.29 -1.71 38.47
N ASP A 140 -24.33 -0.90 38.46
CA ASP A 140 -25.42 -0.94 39.46
C ASP A 140 -26.07 -2.34 39.56
N MET A 141 -26.15 -3.08 38.45
CA MET A 141 -26.68 -4.46 38.45
C MET A 141 -25.81 -5.42 39.26
N LEU A 142 -24.49 -5.22 39.27
CA LEU A 142 -23.56 -6.08 40.01
C LEU A 142 -23.66 -5.79 41.51
N ALA A 143 -23.74 -4.52 41.89
CA ALA A 143 -23.97 -4.11 43.27
C ALA A 143 -25.30 -4.66 43.83
N GLU A 144 -26.38 -4.60 43.06
CA GLU A 144 -27.67 -5.18 43.47
C GLU A 144 -27.60 -6.72 43.54
N SER A 145 -26.89 -7.37 42.61
CA SER A 145 -26.66 -8.82 42.65
C SER A 145 -25.91 -9.24 43.92
N GLN A 146 -24.87 -8.49 44.32
CA GLN A 146 -24.11 -8.76 45.55
C GLN A 146 -24.96 -8.57 46.81
N LYS A 147 -25.84 -7.56 46.80
CA LYS A 147 -26.77 -7.29 47.91
C LYS A 147 -27.81 -8.40 48.07
N ILE A 148 -28.37 -8.91 46.96
CA ILE A 148 -29.27 -10.06 46.96
C ILE A 148 -28.54 -11.30 47.49
N ALA A 149 -27.32 -11.55 47.01
CA ALA A 149 -26.49 -12.66 47.50
C ALA A 149 -26.19 -12.54 49.00
N LEU A 150 -25.88 -11.35 49.50
CA LEU A 150 -25.65 -11.11 50.93
C LEU A 150 -26.89 -11.45 51.77
N GLY A 151 -28.07 -11.02 51.32
CA GLY A 151 -29.34 -11.35 51.97
C GLY A 151 -29.63 -12.85 51.96
N GLY A 152 -29.39 -13.51 50.82
CA GLY A 152 -29.50 -14.96 50.68
C GLY A 152 -28.55 -15.72 51.61
N TYR A 153 -27.29 -15.30 51.71
CA TYR A 153 -26.32 -15.84 52.66
C TYR A 153 -26.78 -15.70 54.12
N GLN A 154 -27.21 -14.51 54.53
CA GLN A 154 -27.66 -14.26 55.90
C GLN A 154 -28.88 -15.12 56.27
N LEU A 155 -29.83 -15.27 55.34
CA LEU A 155 -30.98 -16.13 55.52
C LEU A 155 -30.59 -17.61 55.53
N GLY A 156 -29.66 -18.01 54.67
CA GLY A 156 -29.12 -19.36 54.62
C GLY A 156 -28.42 -19.76 55.92
N GLU A 157 -27.64 -18.85 56.54
CA GLU A 157 -27.01 -19.10 57.85
C GLU A 157 -28.07 -19.24 58.96
N LYS A 158 -29.14 -18.45 58.89
CA LYS A 158 -30.28 -18.60 59.79
C LYS A 158 -30.93 -19.98 59.64
N ILE A 159 -31.22 -20.40 58.40
CA ILE A 159 -31.78 -21.72 58.08
C ILE A 159 -30.88 -22.84 58.60
N LYS A 160 -29.56 -22.72 58.41
CA LYS A 160 -28.58 -23.67 58.96
C LYS A 160 -28.69 -23.80 60.48
N ASN A 161 -28.77 -22.68 61.19
CA ASN A 161 -28.92 -22.68 62.64
C ASN A 161 -30.27 -23.25 63.09
N ASP A 162 -31.36 -22.90 62.38
CA ASP A 162 -32.70 -23.41 62.66
C ASP A 162 -32.78 -24.93 62.45
N LEU A 163 -32.06 -25.49 61.46
CA LEU A 163 -31.92 -26.94 61.26
C LEU A 163 -31.21 -27.63 62.43
N LEU A 164 -30.13 -27.02 62.93
CA LEU A 164 -29.38 -27.52 64.08
C LEU A 164 -30.19 -27.43 65.38
N ASP A 165 -31.02 -26.40 65.52
CA ASP A 165 -31.90 -26.24 66.68
C ASP A 165 -33.13 -27.16 66.59
N TYR A 166 -33.65 -27.44 65.40
CA TYR A 166 -34.67 -28.47 65.19
C TYR A 166 -34.20 -29.87 65.64
N LYS A 167 -32.89 -30.17 65.56
CA LYS A 167 -32.28 -31.37 66.14
C LYS A 167 -32.50 -31.45 67.65
N LYS A 168 -32.42 -30.32 68.35
CA LYS A 168 -32.51 -30.23 69.81
C LYS A 168 -33.95 -30.17 70.30
N ASP A 169 -34.81 -29.46 69.57
CA ASP A 169 -36.23 -29.27 69.90
C ASP A 169 -37.12 -29.37 68.66
N SER A 170 -37.60 -30.58 68.38
CA SER A 170 -38.44 -30.89 67.22
C SER A 170 -39.92 -30.53 67.43
N THR A 171 -40.21 -29.28 67.79
CA THR A 171 -41.58 -28.78 67.96
C THR A 171 -42.22 -28.34 66.64
N PHE A 172 -43.56 -28.28 66.63
CA PHE A 172 -44.31 -27.74 65.49
C PHE A 172 -43.93 -26.27 65.19
N ALA A 173 -43.59 -25.50 66.23
CA ALA A 173 -43.19 -24.10 66.09
C ALA A 173 -41.82 -23.94 65.41
N THR A 174 -40.82 -24.75 65.77
CA THR A 174 -39.49 -24.70 65.14
C THR A 174 -39.55 -25.14 63.68
N PHE A 175 -40.37 -26.14 63.36
CA PHE A 175 -40.64 -26.55 61.98
C PHE A 175 -41.32 -25.44 61.15
N ASN A 176 -42.38 -24.82 61.68
CA ASN A 176 -43.10 -23.78 60.94
C ASN A 176 -42.23 -22.53 60.67
N ASN A 177 -41.35 -22.16 61.60
CA ASN A 177 -40.39 -21.08 61.39
C ASN A 177 -39.40 -21.40 60.26
N LEU A 178 -38.89 -22.63 60.24
CA LEU A 178 -37.99 -23.11 59.20
C LEU A 178 -38.69 -23.11 57.82
N GLU A 179 -39.93 -23.58 57.72
CA GLU A 179 -40.72 -23.54 56.48
C GLU A 179 -40.91 -22.12 55.93
N VAL A 180 -41.16 -21.14 56.83
CA VAL A 180 -41.26 -19.73 56.46
C VAL A 180 -39.95 -19.22 55.88
N ASP A 181 -38.81 -19.56 56.48
CA ASP A 181 -37.51 -19.12 56.00
C ASP A 181 -37.06 -19.85 54.73
N LEU A 182 -37.36 -21.14 54.57
CA LEU A 182 -37.19 -21.88 53.32
C LEU A 182 -38.01 -21.26 52.18
N THR A 183 -39.23 -20.82 52.48
CA THR A 183 -40.08 -20.12 51.50
C THR A 183 -39.47 -18.78 51.09
N LYS A 184 -38.97 -17.99 52.05
CA LYS A 184 -38.23 -16.75 51.75
C LYS A 184 -36.98 -17.03 50.93
N MET A 185 -36.25 -18.10 51.22
CA MET A 185 -35.03 -18.46 50.52
C MET A 185 -35.30 -18.84 49.06
N ARG A 186 -36.44 -19.48 48.78
CA ARG A 186 -36.88 -19.72 47.39
C ARG A 186 -37.11 -18.40 46.63
N ILE A 187 -37.63 -17.37 47.30
CA ILE A 187 -37.79 -16.03 46.70
C ILE A 187 -36.41 -15.42 46.43
N PHE A 188 -35.51 -15.45 47.41
CA PHE A 188 -34.13 -14.97 47.21
C PHE A 188 -33.41 -15.68 46.07
N ASN A 189 -33.51 -17.00 45.97
CA ASN A 189 -32.90 -17.77 44.90
C ASN A 189 -33.51 -17.42 43.54
N HIS A 190 -34.82 -17.18 43.47
CA HIS A 190 -35.47 -16.69 42.25
C HIS A 190 -34.98 -15.30 41.87
N ASP A 191 -34.95 -14.35 42.81
CA ASP A 191 -34.50 -12.98 42.57
C ASP A 191 -33.01 -12.96 42.16
N PHE A 192 -32.19 -13.81 42.77
CA PHE A 192 -30.79 -13.99 42.41
C PHE A 192 -30.63 -14.55 40.99
N ALA A 193 -31.41 -15.57 40.62
CA ALA A 193 -31.40 -16.12 39.27
C ALA A 193 -31.77 -15.06 38.22
N VAL A 194 -32.82 -14.28 38.49
CA VAL A 194 -33.30 -13.21 37.60
C VAL A 194 -32.26 -12.12 37.41
N ILE A 195 -31.63 -11.64 38.49
CA ILE A 195 -30.62 -10.58 38.39
C ILE A 195 -29.33 -11.09 37.71
N ILE A 196 -28.91 -12.33 37.97
CA ILE A 196 -27.74 -12.94 37.32
C ILE A 196 -27.98 -13.13 35.82
N SER A 197 -29.18 -13.59 35.43
CA SER A 197 -29.57 -13.67 34.02
C SER A 197 -29.54 -12.30 33.35
N SER A 198 -30.09 -11.28 34.02
CA SER A 198 -30.11 -9.89 33.52
C SER A 198 -28.69 -9.32 33.36
N LEU A 199 -27.80 -9.59 34.33
CA LEU A 199 -26.40 -9.20 34.28
C LEU A 199 -25.67 -9.88 33.11
N ASN A 200 -25.94 -11.18 32.90
CA ASN A 200 -25.42 -11.93 31.76
C ASN A 200 -25.89 -11.36 30.42
N ASP A 201 -27.17 -11.04 30.28
CA ASP A 201 -27.74 -10.50 29.04
C ASP A 201 -27.16 -9.12 28.72
N TYR A 202 -27.03 -8.27 29.74
CA TYR A 202 -26.35 -6.98 29.63
C TYR A 202 -24.90 -7.14 29.18
N ALA A 203 -24.15 -8.05 29.81
CA ALA A 203 -22.77 -8.33 29.45
C ALA A 203 -22.64 -8.86 28.02
N ASN A 204 -23.47 -9.81 27.61
CA ASN A 204 -23.49 -10.34 26.23
C ASN A 204 -23.82 -9.24 25.21
N HIS A 205 -24.78 -8.37 25.50
CA HIS A 205 -25.11 -7.23 24.65
C HIS A 205 -23.91 -6.28 24.45
N LEU A 206 -23.16 -5.98 25.52
CA LEU A 206 -21.92 -5.20 25.43
C LEU A 206 -20.84 -5.92 24.59
N LEU A 207 -20.68 -7.23 24.74
CA LEU A 207 -19.74 -8.01 23.93
C LEU A 207 -20.11 -7.95 22.44
N TYR A 208 -21.39 -8.07 22.09
CA TYR A 208 -21.86 -7.94 20.71
C TYR A 208 -21.59 -6.56 20.12
N ILE A 209 -21.86 -5.48 20.87
CA ILE A 209 -21.51 -4.12 20.45
C ILE A 209 -20.00 -3.98 20.25
N GLY A 210 -19.20 -4.52 21.18
CA GLY A 210 -17.73 -4.53 21.09
C GLY A 210 -17.23 -5.19 19.81
N ILE A 211 -17.76 -6.37 19.48
CA ILE A 211 -17.42 -7.10 18.24
C ILE A 211 -17.86 -6.30 17.00
N LEU A 212 -19.06 -5.74 16.99
CA LEU A 212 -19.57 -4.94 15.87
C LEU A 212 -18.68 -3.71 15.60
N MET A 213 -18.36 -2.94 16.64
CA MET A 213 -17.47 -1.78 16.52
C MET A 213 -16.09 -2.20 16.00
N MET A 214 -15.59 -3.35 16.44
CA MET A 214 -14.32 -3.87 15.96
C MET A 214 -14.37 -4.19 14.45
N VAL A 215 -15.42 -4.86 13.99
CA VAL A 215 -15.62 -5.14 12.54
C VAL A 215 -15.70 -3.84 11.74
N ILE A 216 -16.42 -2.82 12.24
CA ILE A 216 -16.51 -1.51 11.59
C ILE A 216 -15.13 -0.85 11.49
N LEU A 217 -14.35 -0.85 12.58
CA LEU A 217 -12.99 -0.30 12.61
C LEU A 217 -12.08 -0.98 11.58
N LEU A 218 -12.24 -2.28 11.33
CA LEU A 218 -11.50 -2.96 10.28
C LEU A 218 -11.85 -2.47 8.90
N VAL A 219 -13.15 -2.40 8.57
CA VAL A 219 -13.61 -1.95 7.26
C VAL A 219 -13.08 -0.54 7.00
N LEU A 220 -13.14 0.33 8.02
CA LEU A 220 -12.57 1.68 7.95
C LEU A 220 -11.05 1.66 7.77
N SER A 221 -10.32 0.80 8.49
CA SER A 221 -8.86 0.68 8.35
C SER A 221 -8.43 0.20 6.96
N ILE A 222 -9.16 -0.76 6.37
CA ILE A 222 -8.90 -1.29 5.03
C ILE A 222 -9.19 -0.21 3.99
N ALA A 223 -10.33 0.49 4.11
CA ALA A 223 -10.67 1.61 3.25
C ALA A 223 -9.60 2.72 3.33
N TRP A 224 -9.14 3.04 4.54
CA TRP A 224 -8.09 4.03 4.77
C TRP A 224 -6.76 3.64 4.11
N VAL A 225 -6.27 2.42 4.33
CA VAL A 225 -5.05 1.86 3.69
C VAL A 225 -5.17 1.87 2.15
N SER A 226 -6.34 1.51 1.61
CA SER A 226 -6.61 1.53 0.17
C SER A 226 -6.47 2.95 -0.41
N THR A 227 -7.10 3.94 0.23
CA THR A 227 -7.03 5.33 -0.24
C THR A 227 -5.60 5.91 -0.19
N LEU A 228 -4.80 5.52 0.81
CA LEU A 228 -3.38 5.91 0.89
C LEU A 228 -2.56 5.32 -0.26
N THR A 229 -2.78 4.05 -0.59
CA THR A 229 -2.08 3.36 -1.69
C THR A 229 -2.39 4.00 -3.04
N ILE A 230 -3.67 4.26 -3.32
CA ILE A 230 -4.12 4.90 -4.57
C ILE A 230 -3.46 6.27 -4.74
N ARG A 231 -3.53 7.12 -3.71
CA ARG A 231 -3.04 8.51 -3.80
C ARG A 231 -1.52 8.64 -3.84
N SER A 232 -0.78 7.68 -3.28
CA SER A 232 0.68 7.79 -3.11
C SER A 232 1.51 6.96 -4.11
N ILE A 233 0.86 6.05 -4.84
CA ILE A 233 1.50 5.14 -5.80
C ILE A 233 0.69 5.11 -7.11
N ALA A 234 -0.58 4.68 -7.06
CA ALA A 234 -1.34 4.40 -8.28
C ALA A 234 -1.58 5.66 -9.13
N ASN A 235 -2.01 6.77 -8.54
CA ASN A 235 -2.31 8.00 -9.26
C ASN A 235 -1.07 8.59 -9.97
N PRO A 236 0.09 8.79 -9.29
CA PRO A 236 1.30 9.27 -9.97
C PRO A 236 1.80 8.34 -11.10
N ILE A 237 1.69 7.01 -10.92
CA ILE A 237 2.05 6.06 -11.97
C ILE A 237 1.10 6.18 -13.15
N GLN A 238 -0.21 6.29 -12.91
CA GLN A 238 -1.20 6.43 -13.97
C GLN A 238 -1.00 7.75 -14.74
N GLU A 239 -0.70 8.84 -14.04
CA GLU A 239 -0.35 10.12 -14.65
C GLU A 239 0.88 9.98 -15.54
N MET A 240 1.95 9.32 -15.06
CA MET A 240 3.13 9.02 -15.89
C MET A 240 2.73 8.27 -17.16
N VAL A 241 2.01 7.15 -17.04
CA VAL A 241 1.58 6.33 -18.19
C VAL A 241 0.82 7.18 -19.22
N GLN A 242 -0.06 8.08 -18.79
CA GLN A 242 -0.79 8.97 -19.68
C GLN A 242 0.15 9.95 -20.42
N LYS A 243 1.12 10.56 -19.71
CA LYS A 243 2.11 11.45 -20.34
C LYS A 243 2.99 10.70 -21.33
N PHE A 244 3.44 9.49 -20.99
CA PHE A 244 4.17 8.60 -21.88
C PHE A 244 3.41 8.33 -23.17
N GLN A 245 2.11 8.03 -23.09
CA GLN A 245 1.27 7.79 -24.27
C GLN A 245 1.17 9.03 -25.17
N VAL A 246 1.29 10.24 -24.62
CA VAL A 246 1.32 11.47 -25.41
C VAL A 246 2.68 11.67 -26.09
N ILE A 247 3.79 11.48 -25.36
CA ILE A 247 5.14 11.51 -25.94
C ILE A 247 5.29 10.46 -27.05
N ALA A 248 4.78 9.24 -26.83
CA ALA A 248 4.85 8.15 -27.81
C ALA A 248 4.08 8.46 -29.11
N LYS A 249 3.11 9.38 -29.07
CA LYS A 249 2.40 9.90 -30.26
C LYS A 249 3.14 11.06 -30.95
N GLY A 250 4.36 11.39 -30.51
CA GLY A 250 5.20 12.46 -31.07
C GLY A 250 4.97 13.84 -30.45
N ASN A 251 4.15 13.98 -29.40
CA ASN A 251 3.93 15.26 -28.73
C ASN A 251 4.81 15.39 -27.48
N LEU A 252 5.92 16.14 -27.61
CA LEU A 252 6.86 16.42 -26.51
C LEU A 252 6.53 17.67 -25.70
N ASN A 253 5.42 18.37 -25.98
CA ASN A 253 5.03 19.60 -25.29
C ASN A 253 4.19 19.33 -24.04
N THR A 254 4.43 18.20 -23.37
CA THR A 254 3.73 17.87 -22.12
C THR A 254 4.65 18.01 -20.92
N GLU A 255 4.14 18.58 -19.84
CA GLU A 255 4.88 18.70 -18.59
C GLU A 255 4.60 17.50 -17.68
N ILE A 256 5.66 17.00 -17.04
CA ILE A 256 5.59 16.05 -15.92
C ILE A 256 5.86 16.81 -14.64
N SER A 257 4.77 17.18 -13.96
CA SER A 257 4.74 17.92 -12.70
C SER A 257 4.97 17.05 -11.46
N ILE A 258 5.39 15.80 -11.63
CA ILE A 258 5.67 14.89 -10.52
C ILE A 258 7.03 15.26 -9.90
N ASP A 259 6.94 15.82 -8.71
CA ASP A 259 8.08 16.18 -7.86
C ASP A 259 7.93 15.49 -6.49
N THR A 260 8.54 14.30 -6.38
CA THR A 260 8.51 13.51 -5.14
C THR A 260 9.88 12.92 -4.87
N ASN A 261 10.35 12.94 -3.63
CA ASN A 261 11.66 12.39 -3.25
C ASN A 261 11.66 10.86 -3.07
N ASN A 262 11.09 10.12 -4.03
CA ASN A 262 11.00 8.66 -4.03
C ASN A 262 11.21 8.09 -5.44
N GLU A 263 11.07 6.76 -5.59
CA GLU A 263 11.30 6.07 -6.86
C GLU A 263 10.39 6.56 -8.00
N ILE A 264 9.20 7.09 -7.71
CA ILE A 264 8.32 7.70 -8.71
C ILE A 264 8.89 9.04 -9.20
N GLY A 265 9.49 9.83 -8.31
CA GLY A 265 10.18 11.05 -8.73
C GLY A 265 11.48 10.77 -9.46
N ASP A 266 12.22 9.74 -9.06
CA ASP A 266 13.41 9.27 -9.80
C ASP A 266 13.01 8.86 -11.23
N LEU A 267 11.89 8.15 -11.37
CA LEU A 267 11.32 7.78 -12.67
C LEU A 267 10.87 9.02 -13.47
N ALA A 268 10.20 9.98 -12.83
CA ALA A 268 9.79 11.23 -13.46
C ALA A 268 11.00 12.06 -13.93
N SER A 269 12.07 12.09 -13.15
CA SER A 269 13.32 12.76 -13.50
C SER A 269 14.00 12.12 -14.70
N SER A 270 14.14 10.79 -14.68
CA SER A 270 14.72 10.04 -15.80
C SER A 270 13.94 10.27 -17.09
N PHE A 271 12.61 10.38 -17.00
CA PHE A 271 11.80 10.68 -18.17
C PHE A 271 11.97 12.11 -18.67
N ARG A 272 12.04 13.10 -17.77
CA ARG A 272 12.32 14.50 -18.17
C ARG A 272 13.64 14.59 -18.94
N GLU A 273 14.64 13.80 -18.57
CA GLU A 273 15.91 13.73 -19.28
C GLU A 273 15.76 13.15 -20.70
N ILE A 274 14.99 12.06 -20.86
CA ILE A 274 14.65 11.50 -22.19
C ILE A 274 13.91 12.53 -23.04
N GLN A 275 12.89 13.20 -22.48
CA GLN A 275 12.10 14.21 -23.19
C GLN A 275 12.97 15.40 -23.63
N LYS A 276 13.84 15.90 -22.75
CA LYS A 276 14.82 16.93 -23.09
C LYS A 276 15.72 16.45 -24.24
N GLY A 277 16.16 15.20 -24.17
CA GLY A 277 17.02 14.64 -25.19
C GLY A 277 16.35 14.53 -26.57
N LEU A 278 15.05 14.21 -26.60
CA LEU A 278 14.27 14.21 -27.84
C LEU A 278 14.05 15.63 -28.39
N HIS A 279 13.83 16.63 -27.53
CA HIS A 279 13.73 18.04 -27.93
C HIS A 279 15.02 18.53 -28.59
N GLU A 280 16.19 18.21 -28.03
CA GLU A 280 17.49 18.55 -28.62
C GLU A 280 17.65 17.95 -30.04
N VAL A 281 17.18 16.72 -30.25
CA VAL A 281 17.20 16.06 -31.57
C VAL A 281 16.24 16.75 -32.55
N ILE A 282 15.05 17.15 -32.10
CA ILE A 282 14.08 17.90 -32.92
C ILE A 282 14.67 19.24 -33.34
N ASP A 283 15.27 19.99 -32.41
CA ASP A 283 15.82 21.30 -32.71
C ASP A 283 17.05 21.20 -33.63
N TYR A 284 17.85 20.15 -33.47
CA TYR A 284 18.93 19.84 -34.40
C TYR A 284 18.42 19.52 -35.80
N THR A 285 17.41 18.65 -35.92
CA THR A 285 16.84 18.30 -37.23
C THR A 285 16.18 19.48 -37.93
N LYS A 286 15.58 20.43 -37.20
CA LYS A 286 15.11 21.69 -37.78
C LYS A 286 16.24 22.50 -38.41
N LYS A 287 17.37 22.68 -37.72
CA LYS A 287 18.54 23.39 -38.27
C LYS A 287 19.05 22.75 -39.56
N VAL A 288 19.14 21.41 -39.58
CA VAL A 288 19.53 20.65 -40.77
C VAL A 288 18.53 20.85 -41.92
N ALA A 289 17.23 20.88 -41.62
CA ALA A 289 16.18 21.14 -42.61
C ALA A 289 16.26 22.58 -43.17
N ASP A 290 16.69 23.54 -42.35
CA ASP A 290 16.95 24.93 -42.75
C ASP A 290 18.29 25.09 -43.53
N GLY A 291 19.00 23.99 -43.80
CA GLY A 291 20.25 23.98 -44.57
C GLY A 291 21.52 24.20 -43.74
N ASP A 292 21.43 24.26 -42.41
CA ASP A 292 22.60 24.35 -41.54
C ASP A 292 23.18 22.96 -41.26
N TYR A 293 24.21 22.59 -42.03
CA TYR A 293 24.99 21.37 -41.86
C TYR A 293 26.31 21.59 -41.10
N SER A 294 26.50 22.75 -40.48
CA SER A 294 27.82 23.16 -39.95
C SER A 294 28.15 22.58 -38.59
N THR A 295 27.14 22.25 -37.80
CA THR A 295 27.31 21.78 -36.42
C THR A 295 26.83 20.33 -36.31
N PRO A 296 27.64 19.40 -35.78
CA PRO A 296 27.18 18.05 -35.44
C PRO A 296 26.47 18.05 -34.07
N ILE A 297 25.50 17.14 -33.88
CA ILE A 297 24.94 16.89 -32.56
C ILE A 297 25.97 16.14 -31.71
N THR A 298 26.16 16.55 -30.45
CA THR A 298 27.11 15.88 -29.55
C THR A 298 26.47 14.61 -28.97
N PRO A 299 27.08 13.43 -29.16
CA PRO A 299 26.59 12.18 -28.56
C PRO A 299 26.55 12.28 -27.03
N ARG A 300 25.51 11.74 -26.39
CA ARG A 300 25.36 11.78 -24.92
C ARG A 300 26.16 10.69 -24.19
N SER A 301 26.48 9.62 -24.90
CA SER A 301 27.33 8.52 -24.43
C SER A 301 27.96 7.82 -25.63
N ASP A 302 28.90 6.91 -25.37
CA ASP A 302 29.51 6.07 -26.40
C ASP A 302 28.50 5.10 -27.05
N GLU A 303 27.33 4.92 -26.43
CA GLU A 303 26.22 4.06 -26.88
C GLU A 303 25.06 4.85 -27.53
N ASP A 304 25.24 6.16 -27.78
CA ASP A 304 24.19 7.01 -28.36
C ASP A 304 24.06 6.82 -29.88
N GLU A 305 23.49 5.66 -30.26
CA GLU A 305 23.29 5.27 -31.66
C GLU A 305 22.51 6.32 -32.47
N LEU A 306 21.56 7.01 -31.84
CA LEU A 306 20.73 8.02 -32.51
C LEU A 306 21.57 9.21 -32.95
N SER A 307 22.38 9.77 -32.05
CA SER A 307 23.27 10.89 -32.38
C SER A 307 24.28 10.53 -33.46
N PHE A 308 24.86 9.31 -33.40
CA PHE A 308 25.79 8.84 -34.43
C PHE A 308 25.12 8.68 -35.80
N ALA A 309 23.95 8.05 -35.86
CA ALA A 309 23.19 7.86 -37.10
C ALA A 309 22.79 9.21 -37.70
N LEU A 310 22.35 10.16 -36.87
CA LEU A 310 21.92 11.49 -37.31
C LEU A 310 23.09 12.31 -37.84
N ASN A 311 24.24 12.31 -37.16
CA ASN A 311 25.46 12.93 -37.67
C ASN A 311 25.89 12.35 -39.02
N LYS A 312 25.85 11.02 -39.15
CA LYS A 312 26.16 10.35 -40.43
C LYS A 312 25.19 10.80 -41.54
N MET A 313 23.90 10.87 -41.25
CA MET A 313 22.89 11.37 -42.20
C MET A 313 23.20 12.81 -42.64
N VAL A 314 23.53 13.71 -41.70
CA VAL A 314 23.87 15.10 -42.00
C VAL A 314 25.11 15.21 -42.88
N ILE A 315 26.15 14.41 -42.62
CA ILE A 315 27.35 14.36 -43.47
C ILE A 315 26.98 13.94 -44.91
N GLN A 316 26.13 12.92 -45.07
CA GLN A 316 25.69 12.46 -46.39
C GLN A 316 24.84 13.52 -47.12
N LEU A 317 23.93 14.20 -46.40
CA LEU A 317 23.13 15.28 -46.96
C LEU A 317 24.02 16.45 -47.43
N LYS A 318 25.00 16.86 -46.61
CA LYS A 318 25.96 17.90 -46.96
C LYS A 318 26.74 17.54 -48.23
N GLN A 319 27.29 16.32 -48.28
CA GLN A 319 28.02 15.84 -49.46
C GLN A 319 27.12 15.79 -50.71
N SER A 320 25.87 15.34 -50.57
CA SER A 320 24.92 15.32 -51.68
C SER A 320 24.56 16.73 -52.16
N TYR A 321 24.45 17.69 -51.25
CA TYR A 321 24.18 19.10 -51.57
C TYR A 321 25.35 19.72 -52.34
N GLU A 322 26.57 19.62 -51.80
CA GLU A 322 27.80 20.11 -52.43
C GLU A 322 27.99 19.49 -53.82
N LYS A 323 27.71 18.19 -53.96
CA LYS A 323 27.78 17.51 -55.25
C LYS A 323 26.74 18.03 -56.25
N SER A 324 25.51 18.24 -55.81
CA SER A 324 24.43 18.80 -56.64
C SER A 324 24.76 20.21 -57.11
N GLU A 325 25.34 21.05 -56.23
CA GLU A 325 25.79 22.40 -56.57
C GLU A 325 26.91 22.36 -57.63
N GLN A 326 27.91 21.51 -57.44
CA GLN A 326 28.99 21.32 -58.41
C GLN A 326 28.47 20.85 -59.78
N ASP A 327 27.53 19.89 -59.80
CA ASP A 327 26.93 19.38 -61.03
C ASP A 327 26.07 20.45 -61.72
N SER A 328 25.36 21.26 -60.95
CA SER A 328 24.59 22.40 -61.45
C SER A 328 25.50 23.45 -62.10
N TRP A 329 26.59 23.82 -61.42
CA TRP A 329 27.61 24.73 -61.95
C TRP A 329 28.22 24.19 -63.25
N TYR A 330 28.60 22.90 -63.28
CA TYR A 330 29.18 22.28 -64.47
C TYR A 330 28.20 22.25 -65.65
N LYS A 331 26.96 21.82 -65.43
CA LYS A 331 25.93 21.77 -66.49
C LYS A 331 25.59 23.16 -67.03
N SER A 332 25.45 24.16 -66.14
CA SER A 332 25.24 25.54 -66.54
C SER A 332 26.39 26.05 -67.40
N GLY A 333 27.64 25.73 -67.00
CA GLY A 333 28.83 26.05 -67.78
C GLY A 333 28.80 25.47 -69.19
N ILE A 334 28.52 24.17 -69.32
CA ILE A 334 28.43 23.49 -70.63
C ILE A 334 27.30 24.05 -71.49
N ASN A 335 26.12 24.31 -70.92
CA ASN A 335 24.99 24.86 -71.66
C ASN A 335 25.31 26.24 -72.22
N HIS A 336 25.86 27.14 -71.41
CA HIS A 336 26.26 28.48 -71.86
C HIS A 336 27.39 28.45 -72.91
N LEU A 337 28.35 27.53 -72.75
CA LEU A 337 29.36 27.33 -73.78
C LEU A 337 28.71 26.87 -75.09
N ASN A 338 27.86 25.85 -75.03
CA ASN A 338 27.20 25.28 -76.21
C ASN A 338 26.33 26.32 -76.95
N GLU A 339 25.60 27.16 -76.21
CA GLU A 339 24.84 28.29 -76.77
C GLU A 339 25.75 29.26 -77.55
N ARG A 340 26.93 29.60 -77.02
CA ARG A 340 27.88 30.51 -77.67
C ARG A 340 28.55 29.90 -78.91
N LEU A 341 28.78 28.59 -78.91
CA LEU A 341 29.48 27.89 -79.99
C LEU A 341 28.56 27.37 -81.10
N SER A 342 27.25 27.44 -80.92
CA SER A 342 26.27 26.95 -81.90
C SER A 342 26.03 27.94 -83.06
N GLY A 343 25.69 27.40 -84.23
CA GLY A 343 25.37 28.17 -85.46
C GLY A 343 26.45 28.08 -86.54
N ASP A 344 26.22 28.71 -87.69
CA ASP A 344 27.18 28.78 -88.80
C ASP A 344 28.24 29.87 -88.51
N GLN A 345 29.25 29.50 -87.73
CA GLN A 345 30.37 30.37 -87.36
C GLN A 345 31.68 29.85 -87.97
N TYR A 346 32.62 30.74 -88.28
CA TYR A 346 33.96 30.32 -88.69
C TYR A 346 34.73 29.78 -87.48
N VAL A 347 35.65 28.84 -87.73
CA VAL A 347 36.47 28.20 -86.68
C VAL A 347 37.26 29.22 -85.83
N SER A 348 37.68 30.34 -86.43
CA SER A 348 38.30 31.45 -85.70
C SER A 348 37.36 32.07 -84.67
N ASP A 349 36.10 32.30 -85.03
CA ASP A 349 35.12 32.95 -84.17
C ASP A 349 34.69 32.01 -83.03
N ILE A 350 34.46 30.72 -83.35
CA ILE A 350 34.19 29.67 -82.37
C ILE A 350 35.32 29.58 -81.35
N SER A 351 36.58 29.56 -81.81
CA SER A 351 37.73 29.48 -80.91
C SER A 351 37.88 30.71 -80.01
N GLY A 352 37.48 31.89 -80.49
CA GLY A 352 37.52 33.14 -79.74
C GLY A 352 36.43 33.21 -78.69
N HIS A 353 35.20 32.86 -79.08
CA HIS A 353 34.06 32.75 -78.16
C HIS A 353 34.29 31.69 -77.08
N ALA A 354 34.85 30.53 -77.45
CA ALA A 354 35.22 29.47 -76.51
C ALA A 354 36.29 29.96 -75.54
N LEU A 355 37.37 30.59 -76.04
CA LEU A 355 38.45 31.09 -75.21
C LEU A 355 37.96 32.15 -74.23
N SER A 356 37.19 33.13 -74.70
CA SER A 356 36.63 34.20 -73.86
C SER A 356 35.69 33.62 -72.80
N PHE A 357 34.78 32.71 -73.16
CA PHE A 357 33.90 32.07 -72.18
C PHE A 357 34.69 31.31 -71.12
N MET A 358 35.66 30.48 -71.53
CA MET A 358 36.44 29.66 -70.60
C MET A 358 37.27 30.52 -69.65
N MET A 359 37.84 31.63 -70.15
CA MET A 359 38.57 32.58 -69.32
C MET A 359 37.65 33.27 -68.31
N ASP A 360 36.47 33.74 -68.72
CA ASP A 360 35.51 34.39 -67.82
C ASP A 360 34.96 33.40 -66.78
N PHE A 361 34.53 32.21 -67.23
CA PHE A 361 33.86 31.18 -66.43
C PHE A 361 34.79 30.50 -65.42
N LEU A 362 36.06 30.29 -65.80
CA LEU A 362 37.08 29.73 -64.90
C LEU A 362 37.87 30.81 -64.16
N HIS A 363 37.53 32.09 -64.36
CA HIS A 363 38.27 33.24 -63.84
C HIS A 363 39.78 33.18 -64.16
N SER A 364 40.13 32.70 -65.37
CA SER A 364 41.50 32.61 -65.84
C SER A 364 41.97 33.92 -66.47
N GLN A 365 43.22 34.30 -66.20
CA GLN A 365 43.82 35.55 -66.69
C GLN A 365 44.56 35.38 -68.02
N LEU A 366 44.94 34.15 -68.36
CA LEU A 366 45.72 33.82 -69.56
C LEU A 366 45.07 32.62 -70.27
N GLY A 367 45.04 32.65 -71.60
CA GLY A 367 44.60 31.51 -72.38
C GLY A 367 44.96 31.60 -73.86
N SER A 368 45.11 30.44 -74.49
CA SER A 368 45.44 30.32 -75.91
C SER A 368 44.81 29.06 -76.49
N VAL A 369 44.21 29.18 -77.67
CA VAL A 369 43.61 28.06 -78.41
C VAL A 369 44.47 27.78 -79.63
N HIS A 370 44.91 26.53 -79.74
CA HIS A 370 45.67 26.03 -80.87
C HIS A 370 44.87 24.96 -81.59
N ILE A 371 44.88 24.98 -82.92
CA ILE A 371 44.26 23.94 -83.75
C ILE A 371 45.37 23.16 -84.46
N TYR A 372 45.28 21.85 -84.38
CA TYR A 372 46.22 20.96 -85.05
C TYR A 372 45.94 20.92 -86.55
N ASN A 373 47.00 21.06 -87.34
CA ASN A 373 46.95 20.90 -88.77
C ASN A 373 47.66 19.60 -89.18
N ASP A 374 46.87 18.61 -89.61
CA ASP A 374 47.35 17.27 -90.00
C ASP A 374 48.34 17.29 -91.17
N GLU A 375 48.14 18.20 -92.14
CA GLU A 375 48.92 18.26 -93.37
C GLU A 375 50.36 18.73 -93.12
N TYR A 376 50.54 19.65 -92.16
CA TYR A 376 51.82 20.26 -91.88
C TYR A 376 52.39 19.89 -90.49
N GLN A 377 51.70 19.03 -89.75
CA GLN A 377 52.09 18.50 -88.44
C GLN A 377 52.51 19.60 -87.42
N PHE A 378 51.78 20.72 -87.39
CA PHE A 378 51.97 21.78 -86.39
C PHE A 378 50.66 22.23 -85.76
N LEU A 379 50.73 22.67 -84.51
CA LEU A 379 49.67 23.38 -83.80
C LEU A 379 49.72 24.86 -84.21
N LYS A 380 48.65 25.35 -84.85
CA LYS A 380 48.51 26.77 -85.20
C LYS A 380 47.81 27.50 -84.08
N LEU A 381 48.39 28.58 -83.58
CA LEU A 381 47.67 29.50 -82.69
C LEU A 381 46.52 30.15 -83.47
N ILE A 382 45.30 30.00 -82.96
CA ILE A 382 44.10 30.60 -83.58
C ILE A 382 43.65 31.82 -82.80
N ASN A 383 43.64 31.74 -81.47
CA ASN A 383 43.29 32.84 -80.59
C ASN A 383 44.08 32.79 -79.29
N SER A 384 44.36 33.97 -78.72
CA SER A 384 45.03 34.12 -77.43
C SER A 384 44.48 35.35 -76.70
N ALA A 385 44.41 35.29 -75.38
CA ALA A 385 44.00 36.38 -74.53
C ALA A 385 44.89 36.46 -73.27
N GLY A 386 45.19 37.69 -72.85
CA GLY A 386 46.08 37.99 -71.73
C GLY A 386 47.59 37.89 -72.02
N PHE A 387 47.99 37.41 -73.20
CA PHE A 387 49.39 37.33 -73.63
C PHE A 387 49.81 38.51 -74.51
N ASP A 388 51.11 38.83 -74.49
CA ASP A 388 51.72 39.73 -75.48
C ASP A 388 51.78 39.02 -76.85
N PRO A 389 51.10 39.54 -77.90
CA PRO A 389 51.03 38.89 -79.21
C PRO A 389 52.39 38.62 -79.85
N LYS A 390 53.45 39.34 -79.44
CA LYS A 390 54.81 39.19 -79.98
C LYS A 390 55.62 38.07 -79.32
N LYS A 391 55.13 37.50 -78.21
CA LYS A 391 55.83 36.47 -77.42
C LYS A 391 55.29 35.06 -77.62
N LEU A 392 54.15 34.92 -78.29
CA LEU A 392 53.57 33.62 -78.61
C LEU A 392 54.04 33.13 -79.98
N LYS A 393 54.46 31.87 -80.06
CA LYS A 393 54.77 31.23 -81.34
C LYS A 393 53.46 30.95 -82.07
N GLU A 394 53.30 31.48 -83.28
CA GLU A 394 52.12 31.20 -84.11
C GLU A 394 51.99 29.72 -84.53
N ARG A 395 53.12 29.01 -84.58
CA ARG A 395 53.19 27.60 -84.96
C ARG A 395 54.12 26.86 -84.01
N ILE A 396 53.61 25.76 -83.46
CA ILE A 396 54.35 24.93 -82.51
C ILE A 396 54.35 23.52 -83.08
N LYS A 397 55.53 22.93 -83.31
CA LYS A 397 55.63 21.54 -83.74
C LYS A 397 55.33 20.62 -82.56
N LEU A 398 54.85 19.41 -82.87
CA LEU A 398 54.72 18.36 -81.87
C LEU A 398 56.09 18.14 -81.17
N ASN A 399 56.08 18.13 -79.84
CA ASN A 399 57.26 18.02 -78.94
C ASN A 399 58.13 19.28 -78.72
N GLU A 400 57.72 20.48 -79.19
CA GLU A 400 58.48 21.72 -78.94
C GLU A 400 58.18 22.43 -77.60
N GLY A 401 57.15 21.99 -76.86
CA GLY A 401 56.64 22.72 -75.69
C GLY A 401 55.85 23.97 -76.09
N LEU A 402 54.91 24.39 -75.24
CA LEU A 402 54.07 25.58 -75.42
C LEU A 402 54.82 26.87 -75.05
#